data_AF-A0A378CDG5-F1
#
_entry.id   AF-A0A378CDG5-F1
#
_cell.length_a   1.000
_cell.length_b   1.000
_cell.length_c   1.000
_cell.angle_alpha   90.00
_cell.angle_beta   90.00
_cell.angle_gamma   90.00
#
_symmetry.space_group_name_H-M   'P 1'
#
loop_
_entity.id
_entity.type
_entity.pdbx_description
1 polymer ?
#
loop_
_entity_poly.entity_id
_entity_poly.type
_entity_poly.pdbx_seq_one_letter_code
_entity_poly.pdbx_strand_id
1 'polypeptide(L)'
;MAGDWDLLKRASFGLGPTQNTNDNDEIGGSRMAQGVSRGTVDVGGDVETKFRWGQLDDFLASCFGAEWVDNILAMGNDRISFSIASYDADVGIASIARGCQVGTLQLEIPNDGDIAATLTFAGLDWATKADDTSYFGTPVDNSGELRYSFKEVTNIKLNGVDGGTGFCVDSFNIQFDNNLQTQRCIGTGSAFAGANIPTTFTPSGSVTLSWSKAAWDLYQKTFTGELFPFEFTVSNAEGSYRFYLPKVQVVADWPDGGNTDIIQVQLDITGADESPTVTRTPAGS
;
A
#
# COMPACT_ATOMS: atom_id res chain seq x y z
N MET A 1 25.19 14.67 2.76
CA MET A 1 25.06 14.01 4.07
C MET A 1 24.47 12.65 3.80
N ALA A 2 25.23 11.58 4.02
CA ALA A 2 24.66 10.23 3.98
C ALA A 2 23.96 10.03 5.33
N GLY A 3 22.62 9.97 5.32
CA GLY A 3 21.90 9.37 6.43
C GLY A 3 22.16 7.87 6.46
N ASP A 4 21.74 7.21 7.54
CA ASP A 4 21.67 5.75 7.55
C ASP A 4 20.65 5.32 6.49
N TRP A 5 21.02 4.36 5.64
CA TRP A 5 20.20 3.87 4.53
C TRP A 5 19.79 2.44 4.82
N ASP A 6 18.51 2.12 4.64
CA ASP A 6 18.01 0.77 4.81
C ASP A 6 17.73 0.10 3.47
N LEU A 7 17.97 -1.20 3.40
CA LEU A 7 17.75 -2.01 2.22
C LEU A 7 16.26 -2.36 2.11
N LEU A 8 15.58 -1.82 1.10
CA LEU A 8 14.25 -2.29 0.73
C LEU A 8 14.36 -3.49 -0.21
N LYS A 9 14.12 -4.70 0.33
CA LYS A 9 13.92 -5.90 -0.50
C LYS A 9 12.65 -5.70 -1.33
N ARG A 10 12.73 -5.84 -2.66
CA ARG A 10 11.62 -5.54 -3.59
C ARG A 10 11.51 -6.56 -4.72
N ALA A 11 10.30 -6.72 -5.26
CA ALA A 11 10.00 -7.51 -6.44
C ALA A 11 9.98 -6.64 -7.71
N SER A 12 9.50 -5.40 -7.60
CA SER A 12 9.47 -4.41 -8.69
C SER A 12 9.86 -3.01 -8.18
N PHE A 13 10.11 -2.07 -9.09
CA PHE A 13 10.42 -0.68 -8.75
C PHE A 13 9.90 0.23 -9.85
N GLY A 14 8.71 0.78 -9.63
CA GLY A 14 8.03 1.72 -10.53
C GLY A 14 8.16 3.18 -10.10
N LEU A 15 8.87 3.47 -9.00
CA LEU A 15 9.03 4.84 -8.52
C LEU A 15 9.91 5.67 -9.47
N GLY A 16 9.33 6.69 -10.09
CA GLY A 16 10.04 7.55 -11.03
C GLY A 16 9.33 8.87 -11.33
N PRO A 17 9.96 9.72 -12.16
CA PRO A 17 9.38 10.98 -12.60
C PRO A 17 8.53 10.79 -13.85
N THR A 18 7.34 11.40 -13.85
CA THR A 18 6.45 11.50 -15.02
C THR A 18 6.34 12.96 -15.43
N GLN A 19 6.81 13.26 -16.64
CA GLN A 19 6.69 14.60 -17.22
C GLN A 19 5.29 14.77 -17.83
N ASN A 20 4.50 15.68 -17.26
CA ASN A 20 3.23 16.07 -17.87
C ASN A 20 3.48 16.95 -19.09
N THR A 21 2.67 16.79 -20.12
CA THR A 21 2.73 17.59 -21.35
C THR A 21 1.37 18.18 -21.67
N ASN A 22 1.36 19.37 -22.27
CA ASN A 22 0.14 19.96 -22.81
C ASN A 22 0.24 20.00 -24.32
N ASP A 23 -0.80 19.52 -24.99
CA ASP A 23 -0.91 19.59 -26.44
C ASP A 23 -0.96 21.04 -26.91
N ASN A 24 -0.36 21.27 -28.08
CA ASN A 24 -0.44 22.55 -28.75
C ASN A 24 -1.61 22.53 -29.74
N ASP A 25 -2.71 23.16 -29.34
CA ASP A 25 -3.95 23.30 -30.14
C ASP A 25 -3.95 24.56 -31.03
N GLU A 26 -2.81 25.22 -31.21
CA GLU A 26 -2.70 26.34 -32.13
C GLU A 26 -2.95 25.91 -33.59
N ILE A 27 -3.66 26.74 -34.36
CA ILE A 27 -3.85 26.52 -35.80
C ILE A 27 -2.61 27.02 -36.53
N GLY A 28 -1.72 26.08 -36.85
CA GLY A 28 -0.51 26.36 -37.61
C GLY A 28 -0.75 26.67 -39.10
N GLY A 29 0.25 27.25 -39.76
CA GLY A 29 0.25 27.49 -41.21
C GLY A 29 0.38 26.24 -42.09
N SER A 30 0.41 25.05 -41.48
CA SER A 30 0.48 23.76 -42.16
C SER A 30 -0.47 22.76 -41.49
N ARG A 31 -0.77 21.64 -42.16
CA ARG A 31 -1.64 20.58 -41.61
C ARG A 31 -0.94 19.67 -40.58
N MET A 32 0.28 20.00 -40.17
CA MET A 32 1.06 19.20 -39.22
C MET A 32 0.78 19.63 -37.77
N ALA A 33 0.78 18.67 -36.84
CA ALA A 33 0.70 18.92 -35.41
C ALA A 33 1.92 19.74 -34.92
N GLN A 34 1.69 20.66 -33.97
CA GLN A 34 2.70 21.66 -33.56
C GLN A 34 3.49 21.28 -32.29
N GLY A 35 3.54 19.99 -31.95
CA GLY A 35 4.28 19.47 -30.79
C GLY A 35 3.57 19.74 -29.46
N VAL A 36 4.30 19.52 -28.35
CA VAL A 36 3.76 19.65 -26.98
C VAL A 36 4.64 20.56 -26.14
N SER A 37 4.04 21.23 -25.16
CA SER A 37 4.77 21.97 -24.13
C SER A 37 4.99 21.10 -22.89
N ARG A 38 6.12 21.28 -22.20
CA ARG A 38 6.42 20.57 -20.95
C ARG A 38 5.74 21.29 -19.78
N GLY A 39 4.94 20.55 -19.04
CA GLY A 39 4.32 21.00 -17.80
C GLY A 39 5.13 20.60 -16.58
N THR A 40 4.41 20.24 -15.54
CA THR A 40 4.93 19.78 -14.24
C THR A 40 5.49 18.37 -14.31
N VAL A 41 6.27 17.99 -13.29
CA VAL A 41 6.79 16.64 -13.12
C VAL A 41 6.20 16.06 -11.83
N ASP A 42 5.52 14.93 -11.96
CA ASP A 42 5.07 14.15 -10.81
C ASP A 42 6.13 13.08 -10.51
N VAL A 43 6.46 12.88 -9.24
CA VAL A 43 7.37 11.82 -8.81
C VAL A 43 6.56 10.84 -8.00
N GLY A 44 6.50 9.60 -8.43
CA GLY A 44 5.68 8.60 -7.75
C GLY A 44 5.70 7.26 -8.47
N GLY A 45 4.89 6.35 -7.96
CA GLY A 45 4.75 5.00 -8.51
C GLY A 45 4.87 3.93 -7.44
N ASP A 46 4.70 2.70 -7.89
CA ASP A 46 4.55 1.54 -7.01
C ASP A 46 5.88 0.81 -6.82
N VAL A 47 6.11 0.38 -5.59
CA VAL A 47 7.17 -0.57 -5.25
C VAL A 47 6.50 -1.79 -4.62
N GLU A 48 6.55 -2.91 -5.34
CA GLU A 48 6.03 -4.17 -4.82
C GLU A 48 7.13 -4.92 -4.08
N THR A 49 6.74 -5.57 -2.99
CA THR A 49 7.60 -6.41 -2.17
C THR A 49 6.82 -7.57 -1.58
N LYS A 50 7.53 -8.49 -0.92
CA LYS A 50 6.92 -9.55 -0.12
C LYS A 50 6.82 -9.09 1.32
N PHE A 51 5.70 -9.37 1.97
CA PHE A 51 5.49 -8.97 3.35
C PHE A 51 6.42 -9.77 4.28
N ARG A 52 7.14 -9.08 5.16
CA ARG A 52 8.18 -9.61 6.03
C ARG A 52 8.13 -8.90 7.37
N TRP A 53 8.62 -9.55 8.42
CA TRP A 53 8.72 -8.96 9.74
C TRP A 53 9.71 -7.77 9.75
N GLY A 54 9.27 -6.61 10.23
CA GLY A 54 10.07 -5.40 10.42
C GLY A 54 10.41 -4.60 9.14
N GLN A 55 10.50 -5.24 7.98
CA GLN A 55 10.94 -4.58 6.73
C GLN A 55 10.06 -3.40 6.30
N LEU A 56 8.75 -3.44 6.61
CA LEU A 56 7.79 -2.40 6.18
C LEU A 56 7.27 -1.55 7.34
N ASP A 57 7.86 -1.64 8.54
CA ASP A 57 7.36 -0.93 9.73
C ASP A 57 7.36 0.59 9.53
N ASP A 58 8.42 1.14 8.94
CA ASP A 58 8.53 2.58 8.67
C ASP A 58 7.56 3.03 7.58
N PHE A 59 7.30 2.19 6.57
CA PHE A 59 6.33 2.48 5.53
C PHE A 59 4.89 2.36 6.04
N LEU A 60 4.60 1.42 6.94
CA LEU A 60 3.35 1.34 7.68
C LEU A 60 3.16 2.60 8.54
N ALA A 61 4.20 3.04 9.26
CA ALA A 61 4.18 4.27 10.04
C ALA A 61 3.89 5.51 9.16
N SER A 62 4.52 5.61 8.00
CA SER A 62 4.25 6.67 7.02
C SER A 62 2.84 6.62 6.45
N CYS A 63 2.32 5.43 6.16
CA CYS A 63 0.96 5.25 5.69
C CYS A 63 -0.08 5.61 6.77
N PHE A 64 0.16 5.27 8.03
CA PHE A 64 -0.73 5.62 9.15
C PHE A 64 -0.48 7.03 9.70
N GLY A 65 0.55 7.74 9.22
CA GLY A 65 0.93 9.05 9.71
C GLY A 65 1.23 9.07 11.22
N ALA A 66 1.85 8.01 11.74
CA ALA A 66 2.16 7.87 13.16
C ALA A 66 3.34 6.93 13.39
N GLU A 67 4.08 7.16 14.47
CA GLU A 67 5.12 6.24 14.95
C GLU A 67 4.52 5.06 15.75
N TRP A 68 5.23 3.93 15.76
CA TRP A 68 4.86 2.77 16.57
C TRP A 68 5.07 3.06 18.07
N VAL A 69 4.03 2.85 18.88
CA VAL A 69 4.09 3.01 20.35
C VAL A 69 3.70 1.69 21.01
N ASP A 70 4.57 1.16 21.87
CA ASP A 70 4.34 -0.12 22.56
C ASP A 70 3.90 -1.25 21.62
N ASN A 71 4.52 -1.31 20.43
CA ASN A 71 4.20 -2.25 19.36
C ASN A 71 2.78 -2.14 18.76
N ILE A 72 2.14 -1.00 18.94
CA ILE A 72 0.84 -0.69 18.34
C ILE A 72 1.01 0.51 17.41
N LEU A 73 0.50 0.37 16.19
CA LEU A 73 0.34 1.44 15.23
C LEU A 73 -1.15 1.78 15.12
N ALA A 74 -1.46 3.06 15.29
CA ALA A 74 -2.78 3.63 15.12
C ALA A 74 -2.66 4.88 14.26
N MET A 75 -3.77 5.31 13.64
CA MET A 75 -3.76 6.47 12.75
C MET A 75 -3.35 7.75 13.51
N GLY A 76 -2.44 8.52 12.90
CA GLY A 76 -2.04 9.86 13.34
C GLY A 76 -2.12 10.88 12.21
N ASN A 77 -1.44 12.02 12.38
CA ASN A 77 -1.42 13.13 11.42
C ASN A 77 0.01 13.55 11.03
N ASP A 78 1.01 12.75 11.39
CA ASP A 78 2.41 13.06 11.15
C ASP A 78 2.77 12.85 9.68
N ARG A 79 3.70 13.68 9.20
CA ARG A 79 4.21 13.63 7.83
C ARG A 79 5.56 12.94 7.82
N ILE A 80 5.54 11.61 7.82
CA ILE A 80 6.75 10.79 7.72
C ILE A 80 7.08 10.62 6.23
N SER A 81 8.28 11.04 5.83
CA SER A 81 8.72 11.03 4.43
C SER A 81 10.15 10.51 4.30
N PHE A 82 10.46 9.93 3.15
CA PHE A 82 11.73 9.24 2.90
C PHE A 82 12.44 9.81 1.69
N SER A 83 13.74 9.52 1.62
CA SER A 83 14.46 9.50 0.36
C SER A 83 14.60 8.05 -0.09
N ILE A 84 14.22 7.75 -1.33
CA ILE A 84 14.30 6.42 -1.91
C ILE A 84 15.25 6.49 -3.09
N ALA A 85 16.33 5.73 -3.03
CA ALA A 85 17.38 5.74 -4.03
C ALA A 85 17.60 4.35 -4.63
N SER A 86 18.01 4.34 -5.90
CA SER A 86 18.40 3.14 -6.63
C SER A 86 19.73 3.38 -7.36
N TYR A 87 20.45 2.30 -7.62
CA TYR A 87 21.71 2.32 -8.34
C TYR A 87 21.83 1.08 -9.22
N ASP A 88 21.91 1.31 -10.53
CA ASP A 88 22.12 0.29 -11.55
C ASP A 88 23.63 0.16 -11.79
N ALA A 89 24.25 -0.73 -11.02
CA ALA A 89 25.71 -0.85 -10.92
C ALA A 89 26.40 -1.33 -12.21
N ASP A 90 25.66 -1.95 -13.13
CA ASP A 90 26.15 -2.42 -14.42
C ASP A 90 26.33 -1.28 -15.44
N VAL A 91 25.52 -0.23 -15.35
CA VAL A 91 25.55 0.95 -16.23
C VAL A 91 25.97 2.24 -15.54
N GLY A 92 26.17 2.21 -14.22
CA GLY A 92 26.66 3.36 -13.45
C GLY A 92 25.63 4.47 -13.26
N ILE A 93 24.34 4.16 -13.34
CA ILE A 93 23.25 5.13 -13.24
C ILE A 93 22.63 5.07 -11.84
N ALA A 94 22.53 6.22 -11.18
CA ALA A 94 21.84 6.36 -9.91
C ALA A 94 20.61 7.26 -10.06
N SER A 95 19.59 6.97 -9.27
CA SER A 95 18.43 7.85 -9.09
C SER A 95 18.02 7.96 -7.64
N ILE A 96 17.36 9.07 -7.30
CA ILE A 96 16.83 9.33 -5.97
C ILE A 96 15.56 10.16 -6.08
N ALA A 97 14.49 9.66 -5.48
CA ALA A 97 13.29 10.41 -5.15
C ALA A 97 13.41 10.93 -3.71
N ARG A 98 12.98 12.17 -3.46
CA ARG A 98 13.02 12.78 -2.11
C ARG A 98 11.63 13.26 -1.70
N GLY A 99 11.40 13.31 -0.39
CA GLY A 99 10.10 13.68 0.17
C GLY A 99 9.03 12.65 -0.17
N CYS A 100 9.40 11.39 -0.34
CA CYS A 100 8.49 10.30 -0.65
C CYS A 100 7.63 9.98 0.56
N GLN A 101 6.32 10.13 0.42
CA GLN A 101 5.34 9.67 1.40
C GLN A 101 4.58 8.47 0.84
N VAL A 102 4.19 7.55 1.71
CA VAL A 102 3.33 6.41 1.32
C VAL A 102 1.90 6.92 1.18
N GLY A 103 1.43 7.03 -0.06
CA GLY A 103 0.05 7.41 -0.36
C GLY A 103 -0.90 6.26 -0.15
N THR A 104 -0.50 5.08 -0.59
CA THR A 104 -1.29 3.86 -0.46
C THR A 104 -0.39 2.70 -0.07
N LEU A 105 -0.85 1.88 0.87
CA LEU A 105 -0.26 0.58 1.18
C LEU A 105 -1.33 -0.48 0.99
N GLN A 106 -1.05 -1.46 0.13
CA GLN A 106 -1.93 -2.59 -0.10
C GLN A 106 -1.20 -3.88 0.29
N LEU A 107 -1.91 -4.79 0.96
CA LEU A 107 -1.50 -6.16 1.21
C LEU A 107 -2.43 -7.10 0.46
N GLU A 108 -1.87 -7.99 -0.33
CA GLU A 108 -2.59 -9.04 -1.04
C GLU A 108 -2.26 -10.40 -0.42
N ILE A 109 -3.30 -11.07 0.07
CA ILE A 109 -3.22 -12.38 0.69
C ILE A 109 -3.88 -13.38 -0.28
N PRO A 110 -3.08 -14.09 -1.10
CA PRO A 110 -3.60 -15.03 -2.07
C PRO A 110 -4.03 -16.35 -1.40
N ASN A 111 -4.76 -17.18 -2.16
CA ASN A 111 -5.11 -18.54 -1.74
C ASN A 111 -3.91 -19.53 -1.82
N ASP A 112 -2.85 -19.15 -2.53
CA ASP A 112 -1.57 -19.85 -2.59
C ASP A 112 -0.42 -18.84 -2.83
N GLY A 113 0.76 -19.12 -2.28
CA GLY A 113 1.96 -18.29 -2.42
C GLY A 113 2.21 -17.23 -1.34
N ASP A 114 3.18 -16.36 -1.62
CA ASP A 114 3.69 -15.32 -0.71
C ASP A 114 2.78 -14.10 -0.67
N ILE A 115 2.53 -13.56 0.53
CA ILE A 115 1.80 -12.29 0.72
C ILE A 115 2.59 -11.16 0.06
N ALA A 116 1.92 -10.42 -0.84
CA ALA A 116 2.50 -9.27 -1.52
C ALA A 116 2.11 -7.98 -0.79
N ALA A 117 3.03 -7.02 -0.79
CA ALA A 117 2.79 -5.67 -0.32
C ALA A 117 3.13 -4.69 -1.44
N THR A 118 2.21 -3.77 -1.74
CA THR A 118 2.39 -2.72 -2.73
C THR A 118 2.41 -1.38 -2.02
N LEU A 119 3.51 -0.66 -2.17
CA LEU A 119 3.69 0.70 -1.64
C LEU A 119 3.60 1.70 -2.79
N THR A 120 2.58 2.54 -2.78
CA THR A 120 2.45 3.64 -3.74
C THR A 120 3.02 4.90 -3.12
N PHE A 121 4.10 5.41 -3.71
CA PHE A 121 4.78 6.60 -3.23
C PHE A 121 4.37 7.85 -4.00
N ALA A 122 4.36 8.98 -3.29
CA ALA A 122 4.34 10.32 -3.87
C ALA A 122 5.56 11.09 -3.35
N GLY A 123 6.45 11.47 -4.25
CA GLY A 123 7.66 12.26 -3.99
C GLY A 123 7.50 13.73 -4.33
N LEU A 124 8.45 14.55 -3.88
CA LEU A 124 8.49 16.01 -4.09
C LEU A 124 9.67 16.45 -4.94
N ASP A 125 10.65 15.57 -5.17
CA ASP A 125 11.83 15.88 -5.96
C ASP A 125 12.43 14.58 -6.53
N TRP A 126 13.11 14.72 -7.67
CA TRP A 126 13.81 13.63 -8.34
C TRP A 126 15.16 14.10 -8.87
N ALA A 127 16.20 13.29 -8.65
CA ALA A 127 17.49 13.48 -9.29
C ALA A 127 18.04 12.17 -9.85
N THR A 128 18.79 12.27 -10.94
CA THR A 128 19.54 11.15 -11.52
C THR A 128 20.92 11.60 -11.99
N LYS A 129 21.87 10.68 -12.00
CA LYS A 129 23.24 10.87 -12.50
C LYS A 129 23.76 9.57 -13.10
N ALA A 130 24.67 9.70 -14.06
CA ALA A 130 25.33 8.59 -14.76
C ALA A 130 26.86 8.79 -14.67
N ASP A 131 27.37 8.85 -13.45
CA ASP A 131 28.77 9.17 -13.13
C ASP A 131 29.47 8.04 -12.34
N ASP A 132 28.92 6.83 -12.40
CA ASP A 132 29.41 5.64 -11.68
C ASP A 132 29.38 5.76 -10.14
N THR A 133 28.63 6.72 -9.59
CA THR A 133 28.50 6.88 -8.13
C THR A 133 27.05 6.74 -7.66
N SER A 134 26.85 6.23 -6.45
CA SER A 134 25.53 6.11 -5.81
C SER A 134 25.09 7.40 -5.10
N TYR A 135 23.80 7.54 -4.80
CA TYR A 135 23.28 8.54 -3.85
C TYR A 135 23.30 8.05 -2.39
N PHE A 136 23.53 6.76 -2.18
CA PHE A 136 23.52 6.09 -0.88
C PHE A 136 24.85 5.36 -0.61
N GLY A 137 25.13 5.12 0.68
CA GLY A 137 26.27 4.32 1.14
C GLY A 137 25.99 2.82 1.05
N THR A 138 26.56 2.02 1.93
CA THR A 138 26.13 0.62 2.09
C THR A 138 24.83 0.60 2.89
N PRO A 139 23.71 0.12 2.31
CA PRO A 139 22.46 0.04 3.06
C PRO A 139 22.51 -1.08 4.09
N VAL A 140 21.82 -0.88 5.21
CA VAL A 140 21.63 -1.87 6.27
C VAL A 140 20.46 -2.77 5.90
N ASP A 141 20.66 -4.09 5.94
CA ASP A 141 19.54 -5.02 5.82
C ASP A 141 18.87 -5.17 7.18
N ASN A 142 17.67 -4.61 7.31
CA ASN A 142 16.87 -4.68 8.53
C ASN A 142 16.34 -6.11 8.77
N SER A 143 15.73 -6.34 9.94
CA SER A 143 15.08 -7.62 10.30
C SER A 143 14.13 -8.13 9.21
N GLY A 144 13.84 -9.44 9.18
CA GLY A 144 12.81 -10.03 8.30
C GLY A 144 13.33 -10.94 7.19
N GLU A 145 14.06 -12.00 7.55
CA GLU A 145 14.57 -13.00 6.59
C GLU A 145 13.47 -13.92 6.07
N LEU A 146 12.41 -14.13 6.85
CA LEU A 146 11.27 -14.96 6.46
C LEU A 146 10.17 -14.12 5.82
N ARG A 147 9.62 -14.64 4.71
CA ARG A 147 8.42 -14.08 4.07
C ARG A 147 7.19 -14.62 4.78
N TYR A 148 6.14 -13.82 4.84
CA TYR A 148 4.80 -14.35 5.12
C TYR A 148 4.18 -14.89 3.83
N SER A 149 3.60 -16.07 3.91
CA SER A 149 2.78 -16.69 2.87
C SER A 149 1.36 -16.91 3.38
N PHE A 150 0.47 -17.41 2.54
CA PHE A 150 -0.89 -17.75 2.92
C PHE A 150 -0.97 -18.67 4.16
N LYS A 151 0.05 -19.52 4.40
CA LYS A 151 0.11 -20.46 5.53
C LYS A 151 0.31 -19.78 6.88
N GLU A 152 0.92 -18.60 6.89
CA GLU A 152 1.19 -17.83 8.09
C GLU A 152 0.00 -16.96 8.49
N VAL A 153 -1.06 -16.91 7.67
CA VAL A 153 -2.31 -16.22 7.99
C VAL A 153 -3.10 -17.08 8.97
N THR A 154 -3.37 -16.51 10.14
CA THR A 154 -4.09 -17.14 11.25
C THR A 154 -5.15 -16.19 11.79
N ASN A 155 -6.15 -16.74 12.48
CA ASN A 155 -7.15 -15.96 13.21
C ASN A 155 -7.88 -14.90 12.35
N ILE A 156 -8.30 -15.27 11.13
CA ILE A 156 -9.18 -14.41 10.34
C ILE A 156 -10.56 -14.42 11.00
N LYS A 157 -11.10 -13.26 11.35
CA LYS A 157 -12.47 -13.13 11.86
C LYS A 157 -13.22 -12.01 11.19
N LEU A 158 -14.44 -12.33 10.75
CA LEU A 158 -15.41 -11.36 10.23
C LEU A 158 -16.60 -11.34 11.17
N ASN A 159 -16.91 -10.19 11.75
CA ASN A 159 -18.00 -10.04 12.72
C ASN A 159 -17.87 -11.01 13.92
N GLY A 160 -16.64 -11.28 14.35
CA GLY A 160 -16.33 -12.23 15.43
C GLY A 160 -16.47 -13.71 15.07
N VAL A 161 -16.79 -14.07 13.82
CA VAL A 161 -16.85 -15.45 13.34
C VAL A 161 -15.50 -15.86 12.76
N ASP A 162 -14.95 -16.97 13.25
CA ASP A 162 -13.66 -17.51 12.80
C ASP A 162 -13.73 -18.10 11.38
N GLY A 163 -12.80 -17.66 10.53
CA GLY A 163 -12.49 -18.29 9.24
C GLY A 163 -12.04 -19.74 9.43
N GLY A 164 -12.52 -20.64 8.58
CA GLY A 164 -12.29 -22.09 8.66
C GLY A 164 -13.29 -22.86 9.52
N THR A 165 -14.03 -22.18 10.40
CA THR A 165 -15.12 -22.82 11.19
C THR A 165 -16.50 -22.33 10.75
N GLY A 166 -16.64 -21.04 10.43
CA GLY A 166 -17.88 -20.44 9.93
C GLY A 166 -18.00 -20.35 8.40
N PHE A 167 -16.90 -19.99 7.72
CA PHE A 167 -16.80 -19.88 6.26
C PHE A 167 -15.35 -20.18 5.82
N CYS A 168 -15.18 -20.61 4.58
CA CYS A 168 -13.85 -20.70 3.96
C CYS A 168 -13.53 -19.37 3.28
N VAL A 169 -12.41 -18.75 3.66
CA VAL A 169 -11.85 -17.59 2.96
C VAL A 169 -10.99 -18.13 1.82
N ASP A 170 -11.26 -17.69 0.59
CA ASP A 170 -10.44 -18.05 -0.57
C ASP A 170 -9.21 -17.14 -0.63
N SER A 171 -9.43 -15.85 -0.78
CA SER A 171 -8.40 -14.82 -0.80
C SER A 171 -8.95 -13.51 -0.23
N PHE A 172 -8.05 -12.62 0.15
CA PHE A 172 -8.43 -11.27 0.52
C PHE A 172 -7.29 -10.29 0.31
N ASN A 173 -7.64 -9.01 0.21
CA ASN A 173 -6.69 -7.93 0.26
C ASN A 173 -7.15 -6.87 1.26
N ILE A 174 -6.20 -6.06 1.71
CA ILE A 174 -6.47 -4.86 2.47
C ILE A 174 -5.61 -3.72 1.96
N GLN A 175 -6.19 -2.54 1.89
CA GLN A 175 -5.58 -1.32 1.43
C GLN A 175 -5.80 -0.21 2.46
N PHE A 176 -4.78 0.62 2.64
CA PHE A 176 -4.83 1.85 3.42
C PHE A 176 -4.47 3.00 2.49
N ASP A 177 -5.41 3.89 2.23
CA ASP A 177 -5.23 5.01 1.31
C ASP A 177 -5.34 6.36 2.04
N ASN A 178 -4.29 7.17 1.97
CA ASN A 178 -4.25 8.53 2.50
C ASN A 178 -4.94 9.57 1.59
N ASN A 179 -5.38 9.15 0.39
CA ASN A 179 -5.96 9.99 -0.65
C ASN A 179 -5.11 11.25 -0.86
N LEU A 180 -3.81 11.04 -1.05
CA LEU A 180 -2.80 12.11 -1.13
C LEU A 180 -3.14 13.07 -2.26
N GLN A 181 -3.13 14.37 -1.94
CA GLN A 181 -3.30 15.44 -2.91
C GLN A 181 -1.96 16.15 -3.13
N THR A 182 -1.55 16.22 -4.40
CA THR A 182 -0.35 16.94 -4.83
C THR A 182 -0.64 18.44 -4.91
N GLN A 183 -0.03 19.22 -4.02
CA GLN A 183 -0.12 20.67 -4.04
C GLN A 183 1.01 21.24 -4.91
N ARG A 184 0.65 22.01 -5.93
CA ARG A 184 1.59 22.72 -6.80
C ARG A 184 1.56 24.22 -6.54
N CYS A 185 2.73 24.85 -6.60
CA CYS A 185 2.88 26.29 -6.37
C CYS A 185 3.53 26.95 -7.58
N ILE A 186 2.85 27.94 -8.17
CA ILE A 186 3.38 28.73 -9.28
C ILE A 186 4.43 29.71 -8.75
N GLY A 187 5.52 29.92 -9.51
CA GLY A 187 6.55 30.90 -9.18
C GLY A 187 7.69 30.39 -8.31
N THR A 188 7.71 29.09 -7.98
CA THR A 188 8.80 28.45 -7.22
C THR A 188 10.05 28.15 -8.07
N GLY A 189 9.92 28.22 -9.40
CA GLY A 189 10.99 27.81 -10.33
C GLY A 189 11.21 26.30 -10.42
N SER A 190 10.46 25.51 -9.64
CA SER A 190 10.47 24.05 -9.69
C SER A 190 9.33 23.53 -10.55
N ALA A 191 9.59 22.48 -11.33
CA ALA A 191 8.56 21.74 -12.04
C ALA A 191 7.86 20.69 -11.15
N PHE A 192 8.42 20.40 -9.97
CA PHE A 192 7.90 19.40 -9.04
C PHE A 192 6.82 19.94 -8.12
N ALA A 193 6.14 19.03 -7.42
CA ALA A 193 5.18 19.34 -6.37
C ALA A 193 5.81 20.15 -5.22
N GLY A 194 5.03 21.07 -4.63
CA GLY A 194 5.44 21.83 -3.45
C GLY A 194 5.19 21.09 -2.14
N ALA A 195 4.11 20.31 -2.08
CA ALA A 195 3.78 19.45 -0.94
C ALA A 195 2.83 18.33 -1.36
N ASN A 196 2.86 17.23 -0.61
CA ASN A 196 1.86 16.17 -0.66
C ASN A 196 1.02 16.26 0.62
N ILE A 197 -0.30 16.28 0.47
CA ILE A 197 -1.24 16.52 1.56
C ILE A 197 -2.15 15.29 1.71
N PRO A 198 -1.98 14.49 2.79
CA PRO A 198 -2.96 13.48 3.17
C PRO A 198 -4.32 14.13 3.44
N THR A 199 -5.38 13.53 2.93
CA THR A 199 -6.75 14.02 3.14
C THR A 199 -7.54 13.04 3.99
N THR A 200 -8.30 12.14 3.36
CA THR A 200 -9.07 11.11 4.05
C THR A 200 -8.27 9.82 4.07
N PHE A 201 -8.07 9.27 5.27
CA PHE A 201 -7.53 7.93 5.43
C PHE A 201 -8.66 6.90 5.27
N THR A 202 -8.59 6.11 4.21
CA THR A 202 -9.62 5.13 3.85
C THR A 202 -9.02 3.72 3.87
N PRO A 203 -9.24 2.96 4.96
CA PRO A 203 -9.01 1.52 4.95
C PRO A 203 -10.11 0.84 4.12
N SER A 204 -9.71 0.01 3.16
CA SER A 204 -10.64 -0.74 2.29
C SER A 204 -10.03 -2.08 1.89
N GLY A 205 -10.76 -2.89 1.14
CA GLY A 205 -10.26 -4.15 0.61
C GLY A 205 -11.39 -5.04 0.11
N SER A 206 -11.07 -6.28 -0.20
CA SER A 206 -12.08 -7.29 -0.52
C SER A 206 -11.74 -8.63 0.11
N VAL A 207 -12.78 -9.37 0.49
CA VAL A 207 -12.68 -10.71 1.09
C VAL A 207 -13.59 -11.66 0.33
N THR A 208 -13.01 -12.71 -0.25
CA THR A 208 -13.78 -13.72 -0.99
C THR A 208 -14.07 -14.92 -0.11
N LEU A 209 -15.36 -15.23 0.06
CA LEU A 209 -15.85 -16.29 0.93
C LEU A 209 -16.58 -17.37 0.13
N SER A 210 -16.38 -18.64 0.49
CA SER A 210 -17.27 -19.71 0.06
C SER A 210 -18.68 -19.50 0.61
N TRP A 211 -19.68 -19.70 -0.24
CA TRP A 211 -21.07 -19.45 0.14
C TRP A 211 -21.53 -20.41 1.23
N SER A 212 -22.00 -19.83 2.33
CA SER A 212 -22.38 -20.51 3.55
C SER A 212 -23.39 -19.66 4.31
N LYS A 213 -24.01 -20.21 5.36
CA LYS A 213 -24.94 -19.43 6.18
C LYS A 213 -24.28 -18.22 6.84
N ALA A 214 -23.04 -18.38 7.33
CA ALA A 214 -22.28 -17.27 7.91
C ALA A 214 -21.90 -16.21 6.86
N ALA A 215 -21.51 -16.63 5.64
CA ALA A 215 -21.26 -15.69 4.55
C ALA A 215 -22.54 -14.94 4.13
N TRP A 216 -23.69 -15.60 4.15
CA TRP A 216 -24.98 -14.97 3.90
C TRP A 216 -25.34 -13.95 4.99
N ASP A 217 -25.13 -14.26 6.28
CA ASP A 217 -25.38 -13.33 7.38
C ASP A 217 -24.54 -12.04 7.24
N LEU A 218 -23.30 -12.14 6.74
CA LEU A 218 -22.45 -11.00 6.42
C LEU A 218 -22.95 -10.25 5.17
N TYR A 219 -23.28 -10.97 4.09
CA TYR A 219 -23.83 -10.41 2.86
C TYR A 219 -25.10 -9.59 3.11
N GLN A 220 -25.99 -10.04 4.00
CA GLN A 220 -27.20 -9.30 4.33
C GLN A 220 -26.94 -7.89 4.88
N LYS A 221 -25.76 -7.66 5.48
CA LYS A 221 -25.37 -6.35 6.00
C LYS A 221 -25.12 -5.31 4.90
N THR A 222 -24.92 -5.73 3.64
CA THR A 222 -24.93 -4.83 2.47
C THR A 222 -26.22 -4.01 2.39
N PHE A 223 -27.37 -4.60 2.77
CA PHE A 223 -28.67 -3.92 2.71
C PHE A 223 -28.97 -3.06 3.94
N THR A 224 -28.35 -3.35 5.09
CA THR A 224 -28.60 -2.63 6.35
C THR A 224 -27.55 -1.56 6.63
N GLY A 225 -26.35 -1.69 6.05
CA GLY A 225 -25.19 -0.86 6.38
C GLY A 225 -24.62 -1.13 7.77
N GLU A 226 -24.97 -2.25 8.40
CA GLU A 226 -24.50 -2.57 9.75
C GLU A 226 -22.98 -2.80 9.77
N LEU A 227 -22.28 -2.08 10.65
CA LEU A 227 -20.84 -2.15 10.81
C LEU A 227 -20.43 -3.32 11.70
N PHE A 228 -19.29 -3.93 11.40
CA PHE A 228 -18.73 -5.02 12.20
C PHE A 228 -17.19 -5.05 12.17
N PRO A 229 -16.53 -5.72 13.12
CA PRO A 229 -15.06 -5.81 13.11
C PRO A 229 -14.55 -6.85 12.11
N PHE A 230 -13.43 -6.53 11.46
CA PHE A 230 -12.62 -7.45 10.67
C PHE A 230 -11.22 -7.52 11.26
N GLU A 231 -10.72 -8.74 11.51
CA GLU A 231 -9.34 -8.94 11.96
C GLU A 231 -8.68 -10.13 11.29
N PHE A 232 -7.36 -10.04 11.13
CA PHE A 232 -6.52 -11.17 10.74
C PHE A 232 -5.13 -11.01 11.35
N THR A 233 -4.43 -12.14 11.53
CA THR A 233 -3.06 -12.16 12.02
C THR A 233 -2.17 -12.86 11.00
N VAL A 234 -0.97 -12.34 10.77
CA VAL A 234 0.10 -13.07 10.07
C VAL A 234 1.22 -13.36 11.06
N SER A 235 1.67 -14.60 11.15
CA SER A 235 2.65 -15.02 12.17
C SER A 235 3.63 -16.05 11.62
N ASN A 236 4.92 -15.81 11.87
CA ASN A 236 6.02 -16.70 11.53
C ASN A 236 6.99 -16.78 12.72
N ALA A 237 8.15 -17.41 12.51
CA ALA A 237 9.16 -17.57 13.55
C ALA A 237 9.88 -16.27 13.98
N GLU A 238 9.72 -15.16 13.24
CA GLU A 238 10.37 -13.87 13.53
C GLU A 238 9.43 -12.92 14.29
N GLY A 239 8.11 -13.03 14.06
CA GLY A 239 7.10 -12.25 14.76
C GLY A 239 5.72 -12.35 14.12
N SER A 240 4.79 -11.55 14.62
CA SER A 240 3.43 -11.47 14.09
C SER A 240 2.89 -10.06 13.97
N TYR A 241 2.06 -9.84 12.95
CA TYR A 241 1.22 -8.64 12.84
C TYR A 241 -0.24 -9.03 12.95
N ARG A 242 -0.98 -8.32 13.81
CA ARG A 242 -2.43 -8.36 13.87
C ARG A 242 -2.99 -7.08 13.29
N PHE A 243 -3.76 -7.19 12.21
CA PHE A 243 -4.53 -6.10 11.63
C PHE A 243 -5.95 -6.15 12.19
N TYR A 244 -6.40 -5.05 12.78
CA TYR A 244 -7.72 -4.95 13.39
C TYR A 244 -8.45 -3.71 12.86
N LEU A 245 -9.56 -3.94 12.15
CA LEU A 245 -10.46 -2.95 11.63
C LEU A 245 -11.75 -3.02 12.47
N PRO A 246 -11.97 -2.09 13.42
CA PRO A 246 -13.06 -2.21 14.39
C PRO A 246 -14.45 -2.12 13.76
N LYS A 247 -14.57 -1.34 12.69
CA LYS A 247 -15.83 -1.05 12.00
C LYS A 247 -15.62 -1.05 10.50
N VAL A 248 -16.07 -2.10 9.85
CA VAL A 248 -16.17 -2.18 8.39
C VAL A 248 -17.61 -2.27 7.95
N GLN A 249 -17.92 -1.57 6.87
CA GLN A 249 -19.12 -1.78 6.09
C GLN A 249 -18.78 -2.72 4.92
N VAL A 250 -19.75 -3.52 4.50
CA VAL A 250 -19.62 -4.38 3.31
C VAL A 250 -20.56 -3.95 2.20
N VAL A 251 -20.08 -4.12 0.98
CA VAL A 251 -20.89 -4.15 -0.24
C VAL A 251 -20.57 -5.45 -0.97
N ALA A 252 -21.59 -6.09 -1.52
CA ALA A 252 -21.42 -7.34 -2.24
C ALA A 252 -22.57 -7.56 -3.22
N ASP A 253 -22.26 -8.14 -4.37
CA ASP A 253 -23.24 -8.60 -5.33
C ASP A 253 -23.83 -9.96 -4.92
N TRP A 254 -25.01 -10.28 -5.45
CA TRP A 254 -25.61 -11.60 -5.25
C TRP A 254 -24.69 -12.68 -5.83
N PRO A 255 -24.32 -13.72 -5.05
CA PRO A 255 -23.45 -14.77 -5.56
C PRO A 255 -24.21 -15.66 -6.53
N ASP A 256 -23.63 -15.88 -7.70
CA ASP A 256 -24.16 -16.79 -8.73
C ASP A 256 -23.00 -17.57 -9.36
N GLY A 257 -23.29 -18.75 -9.93
CA GLY A 257 -22.26 -19.62 -10.50
C GLY A 257 -22.83 -20.74 -11.37
N GLY A 258 -21.98 -21.30 -12.22
CA GLY A 258 -22.32 -22.41 -13.12
C GLY A 258 -22.42 -23.76 -12.39
N ASN A 259 -22.77 -24.82 -13.13
CA ASN A 259 -23.00 -26.15 -12.52
C ASN A 259 -21.75 -26.78 -11.90
N THR A 260 -20.55 -26.29 -12.25
CA THR A 260 -19.25 -26.78 -11.80
C THR A 260 -18.63 -25.93 -10.71
N ASP A 261 -19.24 -24.78 -10.41
CA ASP A 261 -18.56 -23.74 -9.64
C ASP A 261 -18.88 -23.88 -8.15
N ILE A 262 -17.86 -23.66 -7.33
CA ILE A 262 -18.09 -23.43 -5.91
C ILE A 262 -18.64 -22.02 -5.80
N ILE A 263 -19.89 -21.89 -5.34
CA ILE A 263 -20.52 -20.59 -5.16
C ILE A 263 -19.71 -19.81 -4.11
N GLN A 264 -19.28 -18.61 -4.47
CA GLN A 264 -18.51 -17.70 -3.64
C GLN A 264 -19.15 -16.31 -3.65
N VAL A 265 -18.92 -15.53 -2.61
CA VAL A 265 -19.28 -14.12 -2.51
C VAL A 265 -18.05 -13.31 -2.22
N GLN A 266 -17.83 -12.23 -2.97
CA GLN A 266 -16.84 -11.22 -2.64
C GLN A 266 -17.50 -10.12 -1.81
N LEU A 267 -16.97 -9.88 -0.62
CA LEU A 267 -17.37 -8.77 0.24
C LEU A 267 -16.33 -7.65 0.08
N ASP A 268 -16.72 -6.55 -0.54
CA ASP A 268 -15.91 -5.34 -0.58
C ASP A 268 -16.07 -4.61 0.76
N ILE A 269 -14.98 -4.46 1.50
CA ILE A 269 -14.96 -3.85 2.83
C ILE A 269 -14.47 -2.40 2.74
N THR A 270 -15.09 -1.53 3.52
CA THR A 270 -14.61 -0.15 3.74
C THR A 270 -14.72 0.15 5.23
N GLY A 271 -13.62 0.56 5.85
CA GLY A 271 -13.63 0.94 7.25
C GLY A 271 -14.29 2.30 7.47
N ALA A 272 -14.94 2.47 8.62
CA ALA A 272 -15.73 3.66 8.95
C ALA A 272 -15.57 4.06 10.42
N ASP A 273 -15.65 5.36 10.69
CA ASP A 273 -15.71 6.03 12.00
C ASP A 273 -14.55 5.82 12.99
N GLU A 274 -13.86 4.69 12.95
CA GLU A 274 -12.86 4.28 13.93
C GLU A 274 -11.62 3.74 13.21
N SER A 275 -10.46 4.29 13.57
CA SER A 275 -9.20 3.99 12.92
C SER A 275 -8.80 2.52 13.12
N PRO A 276 -8.24 1.88 12.09
CA PRO A 276 -7.66 0.56 12.23
C PRO A 276 -6.42 0.61 13.12
N THR A 277 -6.06 -0.54 13.69
CA THR A 277 -4.82 -0.71 14.45
C THR A 277 -4.03 -1.88 13.90
N VAL A 278 -2.70 -1.74 13.90
CA VAL A 278 -1.77 -2.83 13.62
C VAL A 278 -0.97 -3.10 14.89
N THR A 279 -1.03 -4.32 15.41
CA THR A 279 -0.23 -4.73 16.56
C THR A 279 0.89 -5.65 16.08
N ARG A 280 2.13 -5.33 16.42
CA ARG A 280 3.29 -6.20 16.15
C ARG A 280 3.65 -6.99 17.42
N THR A 281 4.03 -8.25 17.29
CA THR A 281 4.50 -9.07 18.42
C THR A 281 5.80 -9.77 18.03
N PRO A 282 6.95 -9.39 18.61
CA PRO A 282 8.21 -10.08 18.34
C PRO A 282 8.17 -11.54 18.77
N ALA A 283 8.87 -12.43 18.04
CA ALA A 283 8.99 -13.81 18.46
C ALA A 283 9.67 -13.94 19.84
N GLY A 284 9.07 -14.75 20.72
CA GLY A 284 9.58 -15.01 22.07
C GLY A 284 9.27 -13.96 23.13
N SER A 285 8.30 -13.08 22.88
CA SER A 285 7.71 -12.19 23.91
C SER A 285 6.68 -12.89 24.80
#